data_AF-A0A523QZZ9-F1
#
_entry.id   AF-A0A523QZZ9-F1
#
_cell.length_a   1.000
_cell.length_b   1.000
_cell.length_c   1.000
_cell.angle_alpha   90.00
_cell.angle_beta   90.00
_cell.angle_gamma   90.00
#
_symmetry.space_group_name_H-M   'P 1'
#
loop_
_entity.id
_entity.type
_entity.pdbx_description
1 polymer ?
#
loop_
_entity_poly.entity_id
_entity_poly.type
_entity_poly.pdbx_seq_one_letter_code
_entity_poly.pdbx_strand_id
1 'polypeptide(L)'
;MKQNKYIQIGVIGLVLLSILLIIPLQADNNVEKKKPSSITLDWEEFQKILKLDVDEVKLTWDEFSKLLSMTGFRFKPEYKVEGGNVILTREQFKKLIDKMKPPGREEVTPPSDYLIKKGSYNGISGKKSTQFTALLELQIFKKERKAYLKIPLFREELAIEDIRFDEKPASIITEGGWHYLNTDEVGKHSVRVKFSVKSSLDKGTPGLNFNIPHTPITYVLLDIPKEDMEITIGNAQELQTRASRNHTIVEGYLIPTSEIRISWKKKSVKIAHGPAKIYAELFNLLSIEADAIRVTT
;
A
#
# COMPACT_ATOMS: atom_id res chain seq x y z
N MET A 1 4.28 19.60 60.96
CA MET A 1 2.83 19.89 61.12
C MET A 1 2.12 19.59 59.81
N LYS A 2 1.46 18.42 59.74
CA LYS A 2 0.00 18.25 59.50
C LYS A 2 -0.45 18.65 58.09
N GLN A 3 -0.55 17.70 57.17
CA GLN A 3 -1.76 16.93 56.86
C GLN A 3 -2.98 17.80 56.56
N ASN A 4 -3.51 17.69 55.33
CA ASN A 4 -4.94 17.43 55.18
C ASN A 4 -5.24 16.64 53.90
N LYS A 5 -5.90 15.50 54.13
CA LYS A 5 -6.58 14.61 53.18
C LYS A 5 -8.10 14.94 53.21
N TYR A 6 -8.81 14.32 52.27
CA TYR A 6 -10.27 14.11 52.17
C TYR A 6 -11.01 15.26 51.45
N ILE A 7 -11.95 15.02 50.52
CA ILE A 7 -13.11 14.11 50.60
C ILE A 7 -13.54 13.64 49.18
N GLN A 8 -13.91 12.34 49.06
CA GLN A 8 -14.67 11.72 47.97
C GLN A 8 -16.17 12.03 48.07
N ILE A 9 -16.92 11.92 46.95
CA ILE A 9 -18.33 11.46 46.74
C ILE A 9 -18.68 12.01 45.33
N GLY A 10 -19.11 11.28 44.29
CA GLY A 10 -19.93 10.08 44.21
C GLY A 10 -21.27 10.47 43.57
N VAL A 11 -21.45 10.28 42.24
CA VAL A 11 -22.79 10.25 41.62
C VAL A 11 -22.83 9.18 40.55
N ILE A 12 -23.52 8.10 40.90
CA ILE A 12 -24.07 7.04 40.05
C ILE A 12 -25.53 7.43 39.77
N GLY A 13 -25.96 7.31 38.52
CA GLY A 13 -27.37 7.29 38.09
C GLY A 13 -27.37 6.92 36.60
N LEU A 14 -27.69 5.70 36.17
CA LEU A 14 -28.92 4.92 36.33
C LEU A 14 -30.14 5.66 35.75
N VAL A 15 -30.28 5.59 34.43
CA VAL A 15 -31.55 5.80 33.72
C VAL A 15 -31.85 4.53 32.93
N LEU A 16 -32.90 3.85 33.38
CA LEU A 16 -33.51 2.68 32.80
C LEU A 16 -34.68 3.14 31.90
N LEU A 17 -34.91 2.37 30.83
CA LEU A 17 -36.21 2.13 30.19
C LEU A 17 -36.86 3.24 29.33
N SER A 18 -36.89 3.02 28.02
CA SER A 18 -38.14 3.06 27.24
C SER A 18 -37.96 2.36 25.89
N ILE A 19 -38.58 1.20 25.79
CA ILE A 19 -38.82 0.44 24.55
C ILE A 19 -39.98 1.11 23.83
N LEU A 20 -39.80 1.48 22.55
CA LEU A 20 -40.91 1.56 21.61
C LEU A 20 -40.44 1.09 20.22
N LEU A 21 -40.99 -0.05 19.81
CA LEU A 21 -40.84 -0.67 18.50
C LEU A 21 -41.52 0.18 17.42
N ILE A 22 -40.77 0.58 16.39
CA ILE A 22 -41.30 0.81 15.03
C ILE A 22 -40.27 0.26 14.04
N ILE A 23 -40.56 -0.88 13.42
CA ILE A 23 -39.77 -1.44 12.33
C ILE A 23 -40.37 -0.92 11.02
N PRO A 24 -39.62 -0.21 10.16
CA PRO A 24 -40.05 0.02 8.79
C PRO A 24 -39.82 -1.26 7.96
N LEU A 25 -40.89 -1.75 7.31
CA LEU A 25 -40.80 -2.72 6.22
C LEU A 25 -39.96 -2.12 5.10
N GLN A 26 -38.77 -2.67 4.86
CA GLN A 26 -38.12 -2.59 3.55
C GLN A 26 -38.29 -3.94 2.86
N ALA A 27 -39.07 -3.93 1.78
CA ALA A 27 -39.13 -5.02 0.82
C ALA A 27 -37.82 -5.04 0.03
N ASP A 28 -36.93 -5.98 0.39
CA ASP A 28 -35.73 -6.27 -0.37
C ASP A 28 -36.09 -7.26 -1.49
N ASN A 29 -36.24 -6.74 -2.71
CA ASN A 29 -36.33 -7.54 -3.92
C ASN A 29 -34.93 -8.04 -4.29
N ASN A 30 -34.45 -9.04 -3.56
CA ASN A 30 -33.30 -9.84 -3.96
C ASN A 30 -33.79 -11.22 -4.40
N VAL A 31 -33.92 -11.39 -5.72
CA VAL A 31 -34.04 -12.70 -6.35
C VAL A 31 -32.68 -13.39 -6.20
N GLU A 32 -32.49 -14.05 -5.06
CA GLU A 32 -31.37 -14.95 -4.80
C GLU A 32 -31.43 -16.11 -5.80
N LYS A 33 -30.51 -16.10 -6.76
CA LYS A 33 -30.13 -17.31 -7.48
C LYS A 33 -29.63 -18.32 -6.44
N LYS A 34 -30.45 -19.34 -6.15
CA LYS A 34 -30.08 -20.50 -5.33
C LYS A 34 -28.75 -21.08 -5.81
N LYS A 35 -27.65 -20.75 -5.12
CA LYS A 35 -26.44 -21.56 -5.14
C LYS A 35 -26.80 -22.89 -4.46
N PRO A 36 -26.40 -24.05 -5.01
CA PRO A 36 -26.55 -25.29 -4.29
C PRO A 36 -25.80 -25.14 -2.96
N SER A 37 -26.50 -25.37 -1.85
CA SER A 37 -25.96 -25.32 -0.50
C SER A 37 -24.75 -26.23 -0.41
N SER A 38 -23.55 -25.64 -0.48
CA SER A 38 -22.29 -26.35 -0.26
C SER A 38 -22.11 -26.50 1.24
N ILE A 39 -22.32 -27.71 1.74
CA ILE A 39 -21.96 -28.07 3.11
C ILE A 39 -20.46 -28.33 3.10
N THR A 40 -19.68 -27.41 3.64
CA THR A 40 -18.25 -27.59 3.88
C THR A 40 -18.09 -28.34 5.19
N LEU A 41 -17.88 -29.66 5.12
CA LEU A 41 -17.51 -30.47 6.28
C LEU A 41 -15.99 -30.44 6.45
N ASP A 42 -15.53 -30.27 7.68
CA ASP A 42 -14.13 -30.55 7.99
C ASP A 42 -13.84 -32.04 7.81
N TRP A 43 -12.59 -32.39 7.49
CA TRP A 43 -12.20 -33.76 7.16
C TRP A 43 -12.47 -34.73 8.32
N GLU A 44 -12.24 -34.29 9.55
CA GLU A 44 -12.52 -35.09 10.74
C GLU A 44 -14.04 -35.25 10.99
N GLU A 45 -14.84 -34.22 10.72
CA GLU A 45 -16.31 -34.28 10.82
C GLU A 45 -16.92 -35.20 9.76
N PHE A 46 -16.38 -35.18 8.54
CA PHE A 46 -16.75 -36.09 7.46
C PHE A 46 -16.53 -37.55 7.85
N GLN A 47 -15.37 -37.87 8.45
CA GLN A 47 -15.07 -39.22 8.95
C GLN A 47 -16.03 -39.66 10.06
N LYS A 48 -16.47 -38.74 10.91
CA LYS A 48 -17.36 -39.00 12.04
C LYS A 48 -18.82 -39.24 11.62
N ILE A 49 -19.29 -38.53 10.59
CA ILE A 49 -20.67 -38.64 10.06
C ILE A 49 -20.91 -40.00 9.40
N LEU A 50 -19.87 -40.62 8.83
CA LEU A 50 -19.97 -41.88 8.09
C LEU A 50 -20.19 -43.14 8.93
N LYS A 51 -20.27 -43.04 10.27
CA LYS A 51 -20.57 -44.14 11.21
C LYS A 51 -19.94 -45.48 10.77
N LEU A 52 -18.61 -45.54 10.76
CA LEU A 52 -17.76 -46.65 10.27
C LEU A 52 -17.94 -48.01 11.01
N ASP A 53 -19.01 -48.20 11.78
CA ASP A 53 -19.31 -49.38 12.59
C ASP A 53 -20.26 -50.38 11.89
N VAL A 54 -20.55 -50.19 10.60
CA VAL A 54 -21.34 -51.12 9.77
C VAL A 54 -20.41 -51.81 8.77
N ASP A 55 -20.58 -53.12 8.56
CA ASP A 55 -19.71 -53.92 7.69
C ASP A 55 -19.75 -53.49 6.21
N GLU A 56 -20.84 -52.83 5.81
CA GLU A 56 -21.08 -52.35 4.46
C GLU A 56 -21.46 -50.87 4.46
N VAL A 57 -20.81 -50.11 3.57
CA VAL A 57 -21.09 -48.69 3.33
C VAL A 57 -21.93 -48.59 2.06
N LYS A 58 -23.14 -48.03 2.20
CA LYS A 58 -24.07 -47.77 1.08
C LYS A 58 -23.95 -46.31 0.66
N LEU A 59 -23.62 -46.08 -0.60
CA LEU A 59 -23.48 -44.75 -1.20
C LEU A 59 -24.40 -44.65 -2.41
N THR A 60 -24.96 -43.48 -2.64
CA THR A 60 -25.58 -43.21 -3.95
C THR A 60 -24.50 -43.15 -5.04
N TRP A 61 -24.89 -43.35 -6.30
CA TRP A 61 -23.95 -43.26 -7.42
C TRP A 61 -23.25 -41.89 -7.50
N ASP A 62 -23.97 -40.81 -7.21
CA ASP A 62 -23.42 -39.45 -7.22
C ASP A 62 -22.37 -39.23 -6.13
N GLU A 63 -22.60 -39.77 -4.93
CA GLU A 63 -21.63 -39.72 -3.83
C GLU A 63 -20.39 -40.55 -4.15
N PHE A 64 -20.58 -41.76 -4.67
CA PHE A 64 -19.47 -42.63 -5.06
C PHE A 64 -18.64 -42.00 -6.20
N SER A 65 -19.29 -41.43 -7.21
CA SER A 65 -18.61 -40.73 -8.32
C SER A 65 -17.81 -39.52 -7.85
N LYS A 66 -18.34 -38.74 -6.90
CA LYS A 66 -17.62 -37.63 -6.27
C LYS A 66 -16.38 -38.11 -5.53
N LEU A 67 -16.49 -39.18 -4.73
CA LEU A 67 -15.34 -39.72 -4.01
C LEU A 67 -14.27 -40.27 -4.97
N LEU A 68 -14.66 -40.94 -6.06
CA LEU A 68 -13.72 -41.39 -7.09
C LEU A 68 -12.94 -40.23 -7.73
N SER A 69 -13.59 -39.09 -7.96
CA SER A 69 -12.93 -37.91 -8.53
C SER A 69 -11.82 -37.36 -7.62
N MET A 70 -11.98 -37.47 -6.30
CA MET A 70 -11.00 -37.02 -5.29
C MET A 70 -9.78 -37.95 -5.16
N THR A 71 -9.89 -39.19 -5.65
CA THR A 71 -8.75 -40.13 -5.73
C THR A 71 -7.92 -39.96 -7.01
N GLY A 72 -8.31 -39.03 -7.89
CA GLY A 72 -7.66 -38.79 -9.18
C GLY A 72 -7.90 -39.91 -10.20
N PHE A 73 -9.02 -40.64 -10.10
CA PHE A 73 -9.46 -41.70 -11.02
C PHE A 73 -8.52 -42.91 -11.20
N ARG A 74 -7.43 -43.00 -10.43
CA ARG A 74 -6.43 -44.09 -10.54
C ARG A 74 -6.78 -45.32 -9.71
N PHE A 75 -7.81 -45.23 -8.87
CA PHE A 75 -8.26 -46.33 -8.03
C PHE A 75 -9.74 -46.61 -8.30
N LYS A 76 -10.03 -47.81 -8.79
CA LYS A 76 -11.40 -48.31 -8.98
C LYS A 76 -11.57 -49.50 -8.03
N PRO A 77 -12.17 -49.31 -6.85
CA PRO A 77 -12.48 -50.44 -5.98
C PRO A 77 -13.50 -51.34 -6.68
N GLU A 78 -13.47 -52.63 -6.35
CA GLU A 78 -14.60 -53.51 -6.63
C GLU A 78 -15.79 -53.04 -5.77
N TYR A 79 -16.98 -53.01 -6.35
CA TYR A 79 -18.21 -52.60 -5.66
C TYR A 79 -19.38 -53.43 -6.15
N LYS A 80 -20.40 -53.58 -5.30
CA LYS A 80 -21.69 -54.16 -5.68
C LYS A 80 -22.71 -53.05 -5.88
N VAL A 81 -23.67 -53.26 -6.77
CA VAL A 81 -24.80 -52.33 -6.96
C VAL A 81 -26.06 -53.05 -6.51
N GLU A 82 -26.76 -52.48 -5.54
CA GLU A 82 -28.04 -52.98 -5.05
C GLU A 82 -29.01 -51.81 -4.90
N GLY A 83 -30.18 -51.92 -5.53
CA GLY A 83 -31.22 -50.88 -5.44
C GLY A 83 -30.78 -49.48 -5.90
N GLY A 84 -29.83 -49.38 -6.84
CA GLY A 84 -29.29 -48.10 -7.33
C GLY A 84 -28.20 -47.49 -6.44
N ASN A 85 -27.82 -48.15 -5.35
CA ASN A 85 -26.74 -47.73 -4.47
C ASN A 85 -25.49 -48.60 -4.67
N VAL A 86 -24.33 -47.98 -4.52
CA VAL A 86 -23.03 -48.61 -4.50
C VAL A 86 -22.74 -49.11 -3.09
N ILE A 87 -22.51 -50.41 -2.96
CA ILE A 87 -22.15 -51.07 -1.70
C ILE A 87 -20.65 -51.37 -1.73
N LEU A 88 -19.94 -50.80 -0.77
CA LEU A 88 -18.53 -51.04 -0.52
C LEU A 88 -18.37 -51.76 0.82
N THR A 89 -17.49 -52.75 0.88
CA THR A 89 -17.05 -53.27 2.18
C THR A 89 -16.27 -52.21 2.92
N ARG A 90 -16.23 -52.30 4.26
CA ARG A 90 -15.44 -51.40 5.09
C ARG A 90 -13.98 -51.29 4.63
N GLU A 91 -13.36 -52.39 4.22
CA GLU A 91 -11.99 -52.38 3.71
C GLU A 91 -11.86 -51.63 2.39
N GLN A 92 -12.82 -51.79 1.47
CA GLN A 92 -12.83 -51.09 0.18
C GLN A 92 -13.04 -49.60 0.38
N PHE A 93 -13.96 -49.21 1.27
CA PHE A 93 -14.20 -47.82 1.62
C PHE A 93 -12.98 -47.20 2.30
N LYS A 94 -12.35 -47.89 3.27
CA LYS A 94 -11.12 -47.41 3.91
C LYS A 94 -9.99 -47.20 2.89
N LYS A 95 -9.77 -48.14 1.96
CA LYS A 95 -8.79 -47.99 0.88
C LYS A 95 -9.10 -46.82 -0.06
N LEU A 96 -10.39 -46.50 -0.25
CA LEU A 96 -10.82 -45.34 -1.01
C LEU A 96 -10.50 -44.03 -0.26
N ILE A 97 -10.83 -43.96 1.03
CA ILE A 97 -10.53 -42.82 1.91
C ILE A 97 -9.02 -42.57 2.03
N ASP A 98 -8.23 -43.63 2.27
CA ASP A 98 -6.76 -43.54 2.43
C ASP A 98 -6.06 -43.02 1.16
N LYS A 99 -6.72 -43.13 0.00
CA LYS A 99 -6.22 -42.65 -1.29
C LYS A 99 -6.81 -41.31 -1.72
N MET A 100 -7.75 -40.75 -0.96
CA MET A 100 -8.23 -39.41 -1.22
C MET A 100 -7.13 -38.41 -0.85
N LYS A 101 -6.81 -37.53 -1.78
CA LYS A 101 -5.99 -36.36 -1.47
C LYS A 101 -6.91 -35.31 -0.85
N PRO A 102 -6.49 -34.59 0.21
CA PRO A 102 -7.22 -33.42 0.67
C PRO A 102 -7.51 -32.54 -0.55
N PRO A 103 -8.71 -31.93 -0.66
CA PRO A 103 -8.96 -30.97 -1.72
C PRO A 103 -7.83 -29.94 -1.64
N GLY A 104 -6.99 -29.92 -2.69
CA GLY A 104 -5.92 -28.95 -2.77
C GLY A 104 -6.58 -27.59 -2.62
N ARG A 105 -6.16 -26.80 -1.62
CA ARG A 105 -6.57 -25.38 -1.58
C ARG A 105 -6.25 -24.84 -2.97
N GLU A 106 -7.25 -24.27 -3.64
CA GLU A 106 -7.02 -23.62 -4.93
C GLU A 106 -5.77 -22.73 -4.76
N GLU A 107 -4.72 -23.03 -5.52
CA GLU A 107 -3.48 -22.29 -5.43
C GLU A 107 -3.80 -20.87 -5.91
N VAL A 108 -4.01 -19.97 -4.96
CA VAL A 108 -4.27 -18.56 -5.25
C VAL A 108 -3.00 -18.03 -5.90
N THR A 109 -3.03 -17.89 -7.22
CA THR A 109 -1.94 -17.28 -7.97
C THR A 109 -1.87 -15.80 -7.60
N PRO A 110 -0.73 -15.32 -7.09
CA PRO A 110 -0.57 -13.91 -6.77
C PRO A 110 -0.70 -13.07 -8.05
N PRO A 111 -1.19 -11.83 -7.96
CA PRO A 111 -1.39 -10.96 -9.13
C PRO A 111 -0.07 -10.52 -9.81
N SER A 112 1.06 -10.70 -9.12
CA SER A 112 2.40 -10.38 -9.59
C SER A 112 3.43 -11.25 -8.88
N ASP A 113 4.65 -11.29 -9.40
CA ASP A 113 5.78 -11.99 -8.76
C ASP A 113 6.26 -11.29 -7.48
N TYR A 114 6.06 -9.96 -7.38
CA TYR A 114 6.43 -9.15 -6.22
C TYR A 114 5.53 -7.91 -6.09
N LEU A 115 5.55 -7.31 -4.91
CA LEU A 115 4.99 -5.99 -4.62
C LEU A 115 6.02 -5.16 -3.86
N ILE A 116 6.13 -3.88 -4.21
CA ILE A 116 6.83 -2.89 -3.38
C ILE A 116 5.75 -2.13 -2.61
N LYS A 117 5.60 -2.44 -1.32
CA LYS A 117 4.50 -1.98 -0.48
C LYS A 117 4.68 -0.53 -0.04
N LYS A 118 5.91 -0.12 0.20
CA LYS A 118 6.24 1.20 0.73
C LYS A 118 7.64 1.61 0.31
N GLY A 119 7.80 2.89 -0.03
CA GLY A 119 9.09 3.55 -0.17
C GLY A 119 9.22 4.69 0.84
N SER A 120 10.29 4.69 1.63
CA SER A 120 10.63 5.79 2.55
C SER A 120 11.96 6.41 2.13
N TYR A 121 12.01 7.72 1.93
CA TYR A 121 13.16 8.43 1.38
C TYR A 121 13.61 9.51 2.36
N ASN A 122 14.75 9.30 3.00
CA ASN A 122 15.33 10.24 3.97
C ASN A 122 16.52 10.95 3.33
N GLY A 123 16.39 12.25 3.09
CA GLY A 123 17.36 13.09 2.40
C GLY A 123 18.04 14.10 3.32
N ILE A 124 19.32 14.34 3.08
CA ILE A 124 20.10 15.43 3.70
C ILE A 124 20.75 16.24 2.57
N SER A 125 20.34 17.50 2.43
CA SER A 125 20.84 18.39 1.38
C SER A 125 22.23 18.92 1.74
N GLY A 126 23.20 18.69 0.86
CA GLY A 126 24.50 19.33 0.89
C GLY A 126 24.56 20.58 0.00
N LYS A 127 25.78 21.09 -0.23
CA LYS A 127 26.01 22.27 -1.10
C LYS A 127 25.82 21.97 -2.60
N LYS A 128 26.13 20.76 -3.04
CA LYS A 128 26.14 20.37 -4.47
C LYS A 128 25.22 19.19 -4.79
N SER A 129 24.98 18.32 -3.81
CA SER A 129 24.16 17.14 -3.94
C SER A 129 23.35 16.92 -2.66
N THR A 130 22.29 16.15 -2.78
CA THR A 130 21.49 15.67 -1.65
C THR A 130 21.72 14.18 -1.53
N GLN A 131 22.07 13.74 -0.31
CA GLN A 131 22.25 12.33 0.01
C GLN A 131 20.94 11.74 0.49
N PHE A 132 20.54 10.62 -0.08
CA PHE A 132 19.32 9.91 0.31
C PHE A 132 19.65 8.52 0.85
N THR A 133 18.89 8.11 1.86
CA THR A 133 18.71 6.71 2.22
C THR A 133 17.26 6.33 1.93
N ALA A 134 17.05 5.47 0.94
CA ALA A 134 15.77 4.85 0.66
C ALA A 134 15.63 3.53 1.43
N LEU A 135 14.43 3.28 1.96
CA LEU A 135 13.99 2.00 2.49
C LEU A 135 12.74 1.56 1.73
N LEU A 136 12.87 0.45 1.00
CA LEU A 136 11.78 -0.17 0.23
C LEU A 136 11.33 -1.45 0.96
N GLU A 137 10.03 -1.57 1.22
CA GLU A 137 9.45 -2.77 1.80
C GLU A 137 8.83 -3.64 0.70
N LEU A 138 9.29 -4.88 0.58
CA LEU A 138 8.88 -5.80 -0.47
C LEU A 138 8.03 -6.95 0.07
N GLN A 139 7.19 -7.48 -0.80
CA GLN A 139 6.60 -8.81 -0.70
C GLN A 139 6.96 -9.55 -1.98
N ILE A 140 7.75 -10.62 -1.87
CA ILE A 140 8.11 -11.49 -2.98
C ILE A 140 7.29 -12.77 -2.86
N PHE A 141 6.67 -13.20 -3.96
CA PHE A 141 5.82 -14.39 -3.97
C PHE A 141 6.57 -15.59 -4.55
N LYS A 142 6.17 -16.78 -4.08
CA LYS A 142 6.76 -18.03 -4.54
C LYS A 142 6.41 -18.27 -6.00
N LYS A 143 7.43 -18.51 -6.83
CA LYS A 143 7.24 -18.98 -8.21
C LYS A 143 7.21 -20.50 -8.25
N GLU A 144 6.43 -21.06 -9.18
CA GLU A 144 6.42 -22.51 -9.45
C GLU A 144 7.78 -23.01 -9.95
N ARG A 145 8.50 -22.17 -10.71
CA ARG A 145 9.83 -22.48 -11.26
C ARG A 145 10.91 -21.77 -10.47
N LYS A 146 11.98 -22.48 -10.13
CA LYS A 146 13.20 -21.90 -9.53
C LYS A 146 13.88 -21.02 -10.57
N ALA A 147 13.67 -19.71 -10.47
CA ALA A 147 14.32 -18.70 -11.26
C ALA A 147 14.57 -17.48 -10.39
N TYR A 148 15.68 -16.78 -10.63
CA TYR A 148 15.93 -15.50 -10.01
C TYR A 148 14.91 -14.46 -10.50
N LEU A 149 14.44 -13.64 -9.58
CA LEU A 149 13.54 -12.55 -9.83
C LEU A 149 14.33 -11.25 -9.97
N LYS A 150 14.05 -10.50 -11.04
CA LYS A 150 14.56 -9.13 -11.26
C LYS A 150 13.52 -8.14 -10.77
N ILE A 151 13.86 -7.35 -9.76
CA ILE A 151 12.99 -6.30 -9.20
C ILE A 151 13.60 -4.92 -9.51
N PRO A 152 12.93 -4.06 -10.30
CA PRO A 152 13.44 -2.73 -10.62
C PRO A 152 13.47 -1.85 -9.37
N LEU A 153 14.61 -1.21 -9.12
CA LEU A 153 14.81 -0.32 -7.98
C LEU A 153 14.93 1.13 -8.41
N PHE A 154 15.92 1.47 -9.22
CA PHE A 154 16.20 2.86 -9.55
C PHE A 154 16.68 2.98 -10.98
N ARG A 155 16.53 4.16 -11.58
CA ARG A 155 17.14 4.44 -12.87
C ARG A 155 18.65 4.63 -12.72
N GLU A 156 19.38 4.38 -13.80
CA GLU A 156 20.85 4.46 -13.83
C GLU A 156 21.42 5.87 -13.62
N GLU A 157 20.58 6.90 -13.76
CA GLU A 157 20.93 8.29 -13.47
C GLU A 157 21.20 8.59 -11.99
N LEU A 158 20.81 7.69 -11.07
CA LEU A 158 21.08 7.83 -9.65
C LEU A 158 22.46 7.27 -9.29
N ALA A 159 23.27 8.09 -8.64
CA ALA A 159 24.58 7.68 -8.14
C ALA A 159 24.41 6.85 -6.85
N ILE A 160 24.22 5.53 -7.01
CA ILE A 160 24.11 4.57 -5.90
C ILE A 160 25.47 4.36 -5.23
N GLU A 161 25.50 4.51 -3.90
CA GLU A 161 26.69 4.34 -3.06
C GLU A 161 26.73 2.99 -2.34
N ASP A 162 25.58 2.54 -1.83
CA ASP A 162 25.44 1.28 -1.09
C ASP A 162 24.04 0.72 -1.32
N ILE A 163 23.94 -0.59 -1.45
CA ILE A 163 22.67 -1.28 -1.57
C ILE A 163 22.67 -2.56 -0.74
N ARG A 164 21.64 -2.69 0.09
CA ARG A 164 21.47 -3.81 1.00
C ARG A 164 20.10 -4.44 0.85
N PHE A 165 20.07 -5.77 0.86
CA PHE A 165 18.89 -6.60 0.88
C PHE A 165 18.89 -7.37 2.20
N ASP A 166 17.90 -7.10 3.06
CA ASP A 166 17.84 -7.61 4.44
C ASP A 166 19.16 -7.43 5.19
N GLU A 167 19.66 -6.18 5.17
CA GLU A 167 20.90 -5.72 5.81
C GLU A 167 22.22 -6.31 5.27
N LYS A 168 22.15 -7.22 4.29
CA LYS A 168 23.32 -7.79 3.61
C LYS A 168 23.58 -7.07 2.27
N PRO A 169 24.83 -6.99 1.79
CA PRO A 169 25.12 -6.45 0.46
C PRO A 169 24.27 -7.15 -0.61
N ALA A 170 23.58 -6.37 -1.45
CA ALA A 170 22.69 -6.90 -2.48
C ALA A 170 23.41 -7.12 -3.81
N SER A 171 23.00 -8.14 -4.56
CA SER A 171 23.41 -8.32 -5.96
C SER A 171 22.51 -7.50 -6.88
N ILE A 172 23.11 -6.54 -7.59
CA ILE A 172 22.41 -5.68 -8.55
C ILE A 172 22.91 -5.89 -9.97
N ILE A 173 22.01 -5.76 -10.93
CA ILE A 173 22.31 -5.76 -12.37
C ILE A 173 21.76 -4.48 -12.96
N THR A 174 22.52 -3.84 -13.84
CA THR A 174 22.07 -2.67 -14.60
C THR A 174 21.72 -3.11 -16.02
N GLU A 175 20.49 -2.88 -16.46
CA GLU A 175 20.00 -3.27 -17.78
C GLU A 175 18.91 -2.30 -18.23
N GLY A 176 18.92 -1.87 -19.50
CA GLY A 176 17.86 -1.02 -20.05
C GLY A 176 17.59 0.28 -19.27
N GLY A 177 18.63 0.90 -18.69
CA GLY A 177 18.51 2.16 -17.95
C GLY A 177 18.06 2.03 -16.49
N TRP A 178 17.98 0.80 -15.95
CA TRP A 178 17.53 0.53 -14.59
C TRP A 178 18.51 -0.37 -13.83
N HIS A 179 18.61 -0.13 -12.53
CA HIS A 179 19.19 -1.03 -11.55
C HIS A 179 18.13 -1.99 -11.02
N TYR A 180 18.39 -3.29 -11.13
CA TYR A 180 17.54 -4.36 -10.64
C TYR A 180 18.18 -5.08 -9.48
N LEU A 181 17.39 -5.35 -8.43
CA LEU A 181 17.72 -6.38 -7.46
C LEU A 181 17.50 -7.76 -8.11
N ASN A 182 18.48 -8.64 -7.97
CA ASN A 182 18.37 -10.03 -8.39
C ASN A 182 18.33 -10.95 -7.15
N THR A 183 17.23 -11.67 -6.93
CA THR A 183 17.04 -12.53 -5.74
C THR A 183 16.13 -13.72 -6.03
N ASP A 184 16.34 -14.83 -5.33
CA ASP A 184 15.49 -16.02 -5.30
C ASP A 184 14.74 -16.19 -3.96
N GLU A 185 14.85 -15.21 -3.07
CA GLU A 185 14.16 -15.19 -1.78
C GLU A 185 12.64 -14.97 -1.94
N VAL A 186 11.88 -15.45 -0.95
CA VAL A 186 10.41 -15.37 -0.93
C VAL A 186 9.94 -14.87 0.43
N GLY A 187 8.93 -14.00 0.44
CA GLY A 187 8.32 -13.48 1.65
C GLY A 187 8.47 -11.97 1.77
N LYS A 188 8.51 -11.48 3.01
CA LYS A 188 8.64 -10.05 3.31
C LYS A 188 10.11 -9.70 3.42
N HIS A 189 10.54 -8.69 2.69
CA HIS A 189 11.93 -8.27 2.65
C HIS A 189 12.06 -6.75 2.66
N SER A 190 13.27 -6.28 2.88
CA SER A 190 13.62 -4.85 2.86
C SER A 190 14.83 -4.60 1.96
N VAL A 191 14.78 -3.51 1.20
CA VAL A 191 15.92 -3.01 0.43
C VAL A 191 16.27 -1.63 0.94
N ARG A 192 17.51 -1.45 1.39
CA ARG A 192 18.07 -0.15 1.77
C ARG A 192 19.04 0.31 0.69
N VAL A 193 18.82 1.50 0.14
CA VAL A 193 19.69 2.07 -0.89
C VAL A 193 20.18 3.44 -0.43
N LYS A 194 21.50 3.64 -0.46
CA LYS A 194 22.11 4.96 -0.30
C LYS A 194 22.50 5.48 -1.67
N PHE A 195 22.12 6.70 -1.98
CA PHE A 195 22.43 7.32 -3.26
C PHE A 195 22.46 8.84 -3.16
N SER A 196 23.13 9.47 -4.11
CA SER A 196 23.19 10.92 -4.21
C SER A 196 22.46 11.45 -5.45
N VAL A 197 21.79 12.59 -5.28
CA VAL A 197 21.10 13.32 -6.34
C VAL A 197 21.74 14.69 -6.48
N LYS A 198 22.08 15.11 -7.70
CA LYS A 198 22.59 16.45 -7.96
C LYS A 198 21.46 17.46 -7.76
N SER A 199 21.69 18.47 -6.92
CA SER A 199 20.75 19.58 -6.75
C SER A 199 20.81 20.48 -7.97
N SER A 200 19.68 20.71 -8.63
CA SER A 200 19.62 21.66 -9.75
C SER A 200 19.68 23.09 -9.20
N LEU A 201 20.76 23.80 -9.52
CA LEU A 201 20.97 25.21 -9.14
C LEU A 201 20.99 26.15 -10.35
N ASP A 202 21.16 25.60 -11.56
CA ASP A 202 21.68 26.38 -12.69
C ASP A 202 20.60 27.09 -13.54
N LYS A 203 19.30 26.78 -13.38
CA LYS A 203 18.24 27.24 -14.31
C LYS A 203 16.86 27.52 -13.69
N GLY A 204 16.74 27.82 -12.39
CA GLY A 204 15.43 28.12 -11.80
C GLY A 204 15.37 28.04 -10.28
N THR A 205 14.18 27.75 -9.74
CA THR A 205 13.99 27.45 -8.32
C THR A 205 14.80 26.21 -7.95
N PRO A 206 15.70 26.30 -6.94
CA PRO A 206 16.48 25.16 -6.49
C PRO A 206 15.60 23.95 -6.19
N GLY A 207 16.02 22.78 -6.64
CA GLY A 207 15.21 21.58 -6.49
C GLY A 207 15.92 20.29 -6.84
N LEU A 208 15.23 19.20 -6.53
CA LEU A 208 15.60 17.82 -6.77
C LEU A 208 14.50 17.16 -7.61
N ASN A 209 14.94 16.34 -8.55
CA ASN A 209 14.04 15.50 -9.31
C ASN A 209 14.72 14.15 -9.56
N PHE A 210 14.03 13.06 -9.23
CA PHE A 210 14.53 11.72 -9.49
C PHE A 210 13.40 10.69 -9.54
N ASN A 211 13.63 9.62 -10.29
CA ASN A 211 12.71 8.51 -10.40
C ASN A 211 12.82 7.53 -9.23
N ILE A 212 11.68 6.95 -8.85
CA ILE A 212 11.55 5.94 -7.81
C ILE A 212 10.71 4.76 -8.34
N PRO A 213 10.80 3.56 -7.72
CA PRO A 213 9.81 2.52 -7.98
C PRO A 213 8.41 3.03 -7.69
N HIS A 214 7.44 2.56 -8.45
CA HIS A 214 6.04 2.83 -8.14
C HIS A 214 5.66 2.14 -6.82
N THR A 215 5.25 2.92 -5.82
CA THR A 215 4.80 2.40 -4.52
C THR A 215 3.46 3.00 -4.12
N PRO A 216 2.56 2.22 -3.49
CA PRO A 216 1.27 2.74 -3.05
C PRO A 216 1.40 3.70 -1.85
N ILE A 217 2.48 3.57 -1.06
CA ILE A 217 2.80 4.46 0.05
C ILE A 217 4.22 5.01 -0.16
N THR A 218 4.32 6.32 -0.35
CA THR A 218 5.60 7.01 -0.52
C THR A 218 5.75 8.05 0.59
N TYR A 219 6.78 7.90 1.40
CA TYR A 219 7.12 8.84 2.48
C TYR A 219 8.44 9.54 2.16
N VAL A 220 8.48 10.86 2.33
CA VAL A 220 9.69 11.66 2.12
C VAL A 220 9.97 12.46 3.37
N LEU A 221 11.24 12.47 3.78
CA LEU A 221 11.80 13.36 4.79
C LEU A 221 13.03 14.02 4.17
N LEU A 222 13.14 15.34 4.21
CA LEU A 222 14.29 16.07 3.70
C LEU A 222 14.73 17.14 4.71
N ASP A 223 16.02 17.12 5.03
CA ASP A 223 16.70 18.15 5.82
C ASP A 223 17.50 19.08 4.89
N ILE A 224 17.19 20.37 4.94
CA ILE A 224 17.86 21.42 4.17
C ILE A 224 18.59 22.34 5.15
N PRO A 225 19.91 22.57 5.00
CA PRO A 225 20.71 23.39 5.92
C PRO A 225 20.54 24.89 5.62
N LYS A 226 19.29 25.34 5.55
CA LYS A 226 18.86 26.75 5.46
C LYS A 226 17.56 26.90 6.23
N GLU A 227 17.45 27.96 7.01
CA GLU A 227 16.21 28.32 7.68
C GLU A 227 15.22 29.02 6.74
N ASP A 228 13.95 29.08 7.17
CA ASP A 228 12.88 29.82 6.50
C ASP A 228 12.77 29.53 4.99
N MET A 229 12.84 28.24 4.64
CA MET A 229 12.57 27.80 3.27
C MET A 229 11.09 27.48 3.10
N GLU A 230 10.51 28.00 2.02
CA GLU A 230 9.22 27.55 1.52
C GLU A 230 9.48 26.35 0.61
N ILE A 231 9.02 25.18 1.04
CA ILE A 231 9.22 23.92 0.33
C ILE A 231 7.94 23.51 -0.39
N THR A 232 8.09 23.00 -1.60
CA THR A 232 7.02 22.34 -2.35
C THR A 232 7.48 20.95 -2.73
N ILE A 233 6.67 19.94 -2.40
CA ILE A 233 6.86 18.57 -2.86
C ILE A 233 5.70 18.23 -3.79
N GLY A 234 6.02 17.88 -5.04
CA GLY A 234 5.03 17.44 -6.02
C GLY A 234 4.31 16.18 -5.52
N ASN A 235 3.01 16.08 -5.79
CA ASN A 235 2.17 14.94 -5.40
C ASN A 235 2.05 14.71 -3.88
N ALA A 236 2.40 15.69 -3.03
CA ALA A 236 2.20 15.58 -1.59
C ALA A 236 0.72 15.71 -1.21
N GLN A 237 0.20 14.73 -0.48
CA GLN A 237 -1.13 14.76 0.12
C GLN A 237 -1.10 15.41 1.51
N GLU A 238 -0.03 15.15 2.27
CA GLU A 238 0.24 15.77 3.55
C GLU A 238 1.68 16.30 3.54
N LEU A 239 1.86 17.53 4.01
CA LEU A 239 3.17 18.18 4.09
C LEU A 239 3.30 18.89 5.44
N GLN A 240 4.30 18.51 6.21
CA GLN A 240 4.68 19.20 7.43
C GLN A 240 6.06 19.82 7.23
N THR A 241 6.20 21.09 7.59
CA THR A 241 7.48 21.81 7.51
C THR A 241 7.80 22.40 8.86
N ARG A 242 8.99 22.12 9.36
CA ARG A 242 9.50 22.59 10.66
C ARG A 242 10.83 23.29 10.45
N ALA A 243 10.91 24.54 10.91
CA ALA A 243 12.17 25.24 11.03
C ALA A 243 12.88 24.78 12.31
N SER A 244 14.16 24.43 12.21
CA SER A 244 14.99 23.97 13.33
C SER A 244 16.37 24.60 13.18
N ARG A 245 16.76 25.54 14.04
CA ARG A 245 18.09 26.20 14.12
C ARG A 245 19.00 26.02 12.88
N ASN A 246 18.91 26.93 11.90
CA ASN A 246 19.61 26.94 10.61
C ASN A 246 19.17 25.88 9.58
N HIS A 247 18.19 25.05 9.89
CA HIS A 247 17.69 23.98 9.04
C HIS A 247 16.18 24.14 8.78
N THR A 248 15.73 23.66 7.64
CA THR A 248 14.33 23.43 7.32
C THR A 248 14.15 21.94 7.10
N ILE A 249 13.34 21.31 7.95
CA ILE A 249 12.97 19.91 7.84
C ILE A 249 11.57 19.86 7.23
N VAL A 250 11.43 19.08 6.17
CA VAL A 250 10.14 18.82 5.53
C VAL A 250 9.88 17.32 5.53
N GLU A 251 8.65 16.93 5.85
CA GLU A 251 8.21 15.56 5.73
C GLU A 251 6.80 15.49 5.15
N GLY A 252 6.50 14.40 4.45
CA GLY A 252 5.19 14.24 3.83
C GLY A 252 4.95 12.89 3.21
N TYR A 253 3.67 12.60 3.01
CA TYR A 253 3.17 11.45 2.28
C TYR A 253 2.76 11.89 0.87
N LEU A 254 3.23 11.14 -0.13
CA LEU A 254 2.87 11.37 -1.53
C LEU A 254 1.81 10.37 -1.97
N ILE A 255 0.94 10.80 -2.89
CA ILE A 255 0.09 9.87 -3.64
C ILE A 255 0.97 8.91 -4.46
N PRO A 256 0.45 7.73 -4.89
CA PRO A 256 1.21 6.78 -5.68
C PRO A 256 1.88 7.45 -6.90
N THR A 257 3.21 7.41 -6.94
CA THR A 257 4.04 8.14 -7.91
C THR A 257 5.29 7.32 -8.27
N SER A 258 5.93 7.65 -9.39
CA SER A 258 7.20 7.07 -9.85
C SER A 258 8.32 8.12 -9.96
N GLU A 259 8.07 9.32 -9.43
CA GLU A 259 8.99 10.45 -9.40
C GLU A 259 8.82 11.19 -8.07
N ILE A 260 9.92 11.65 -7.49
CA ILE A 260 9.94 12.61 -6.40
C ILE A 260 10.50 13.92 -6.94
N ARG A 261 9.67 14.98 -6.84
CA ARG A 261 10.02 16.34 -7.25
C ARG A 261 9.89 17.27 -6.05
N ILE A 262 11.00 17.88 -5.68
CA ILE A 262 11.09 18.80 -4.54
C ILE A 262 11.68 20.11 -5.03
N SER A 263 11.06 21.23 -4.70
CA SER A 263 11.57 22.56 -5.00
C SER A 263 11.49 23.44 -3.76
N TRP A 264 12.44 24.35 -3.59
CA TRP A 264 12.46 25.26 -2.46
C TRP A 264 12.92 26.67 -2.84
N LYS A 265 12.35 27.64 -2.13
CA LYS A 265 12.69 29.07 -2.28
C LYS A 265 12.75 29.74 -0.92
N LYS A 266 13.39 30.91 -0.86
CA LYS A 266 13.37 31.76 0.34
C LYS A 266 11.93 32.16 0.66
N LYS A 267 11.51 31.91 1.90
CA LYS A 267 10.21 32.37 2.38
C LYS A 267 10.17 33.89 2.25
N SER A 268 9.18 34.37 1.53
CA SER A 268 9.01 35.80 1.33
C SER A 268 8.61 36.43 2.66
N VAL A 269 9.30 37.49 3.07
CA VAL A 269 8.86 38.30 4.20
C VAL A 269 7.55 38.95 3.77
N LYS A 270 6.47 38.72 4.51
CA LYS A 270 5.23 39.50 4.31
C LYS A 270 5.58 40.94 4.66
N ILE A 271 5.86 41.76 3.65
CA ILE A 271 5.99 43.19 3.82
C ILE A 271 4.61 43.66 4.30
N ALA A 272 4.57 44.30 5.46
CA ALA A 272 3.35 44.93 5.94
C ALA A 272 2.84 45.80 4.79
N HIS A 273 1.59 45.58 4.37
CA HIS A 273 1.00 46.42 3.34
C HIS A 273 0.95 47.83 3.93
N GLY A 274 1.88 48.68 3.50
CA GLY A 274 1.74 50.11 3.69
C GLY A 274 0.43 50.57 3.04
N PRO A 275 -0.11 51.74 3.40
CA PRO A 275 -1.28 52.27 2.73
C PRO A 275 -1.06 52.22 1.21
N ALA A 276 -2.05 51.76 0.47
CA ALA A 276 -1.97 51.68 -0.98
C ALA A 276 -1.57 53.04 -1.54
N LYS A 277 -0.43 53.10 -2.24
CA LYS A 277 0.06 54.33 -2.89
C LYS A 277 -0.26 54.23 -4.37
N ILE A 278 -1.04 55.18 -4.87
CA ILE A 278 -1.25 55.39 -6.30
C ILE A 278 -0.31 56.52 -6.70
N TYR A 279 0.64 56.22 -7.59
CA TYR A 279 1.45 57.23 -8.26
C TYR A 279 0.82 57.45 -9.64
N ALA A 280 0.34 58.67 -9.88
CA ALA A 280 -0.16 59.10 -11.17
C ALA A 280 0.69 60.28 -11.63
N GLU A 281 1.17 60.21 -12.87
CA GLU A 281 1.86 61.30 -13.54
C GLU A 281 0.91 61.86 -14.60
N LEU A 282 0.57 63.15 -14.48
CA LEU A 282 -0.39 63.81 -15.36
C LEU A 282 0.37 64.76 -16.29
N PHE A 283 0.33 64.47 -17.58
CA PHE A 283 0.84 65.38 -18.61
C PHE A 283 -0.32 66.16 -19.20
N ASN A 284 -0.33 67.48 -19.01
CA ASN A 284 -1.28 68.38 -19.66
C ASN A 284 -0.61 69.11 -20.82
N LEU A 285 -1.27 69.17 -21.96
CA LEU A 285 -0.86 70.00 -23.08
C LEU A 285 -1.59 71.34 -22.99
N LEU A 286 -0.83 72.43 -22.85
CA LEU A 286 -1.36 73.79 -22.91
C LEU A 286 -1.08 74.36 -24.29
N SER A 287 -2.12 74.83 -24.98
CA SER A 287 -1.98 75.65 -26.19
C SER A 287 -2.63 77.01 -25.97
N ILE A 288 -2.00 78.06 -26.48
CA ILE A 288 -2.45 79.46 -26.38
C ILE A 288 -2.62 79.97 -27.80
N GLU A 289 -3.85 80.31 -28.18
CA GLU A 289 -4.17 80.98 -29.44
C GLU A 289 -5.11 82.16 -29.18
N ALA A 290 -4.81 83.29 -29.81
CA ALA A 290 -5.67 84.49 -29.90
C ALA A 290 -6.34 84.91 -28.57
N ASP A 291 -5.53 85.17 -27.55
CA ASP A 291 -5.96 85.66 -26.23
C ASP A 291 -6.93 84.75 -25.45
N ALA A 292 -7.04 83.48 -25.83
CA ALA A 292 -7.81 82.48 -25.09
C ALA A 292 -6.92 81.31 -24.63
N ILE A 293 -7.05 80.95 -23.34
CA ILE A 293 -6.41 79.76 -22.77
C ILE A 293 -7.40 78.59 -22.85
N ARG A 294 -6.99 77.49 -23.47
CA ARG A 294 -7.74 76.23 -23.48
C ARG A 294 -6.90 75.10 -22.88
N VAL A 295 -7.44 74.45 -21.86
CA VAL A 295 -6.86 73.25 -21.23
C VAL A 295 -7.72 72.05 -21.63
N THR A 296 -7.07 70.98 -22.09
CA THR A 296 -7.73 69.70 -22.40
C THR A 296 -7.03 68.62 -21.58
N THR A 297 -7.79 67.99 -20.70
CA THR A 297 -7.41 66.80 -19.90
C THR A 297 -7.73 65.52 -20.64
#